data_AF-A0A5R8WSK5-F1
#
_entry.id   AF-A0A5R8WSK5-F1
#
_cell.length_a   1.000
_cell.length_b   1.000
_cell.length_c   1.000
_cell.angle_alpha   90.00
_cell.angle_beta   90.00
_cell.angle_gamma   90.00
#
_symmetry.space_group_name_H-M   'P 1'
#
loop_
_entity.id
_entity.type
_entity.pdbx_description
1 polymer ?
#
loop_
_entity_poly.entity_id
_entity_poly.type
_entity_poly.pdbx_seq_one_letter_code
_entity_poly.pdbx_strand_id
1 'polypeptide(L)'
;MWASRLAVVGLLLLTGLTTAQAQQLDTTEYTLRVDAKKTLNNSKIDGTASFSPYKSYATRNIAQLRGFKPGKTKLSKYGGRLDKRTTATGFYYVKKVDGRWWAVDPEGYFFLHNAPNNVQAVGSERAQQALKEQFGDKAGWMRKTRQLLVDNGFNGAGAWSANEEIRAENAKADRPLAYTVNLDFMAKYGDKRGGTYVQPGHKGYPNDVIFAFDPGFAEFCEQYAQQLTKYKDDRNLFGYFSDNEMPLLRKNLDGYLKLPQTEPGYQAAKLWADQRGITLETITDQNRQDFLAFVADKYFSTVARALKKYDPNHMYLGCRFHGAQRYYPELLTVTGKYVDVVSINYYNNWTPEPKWVSEWEKLAQKPFIVTEWYVKGEDAPGLANTAGAGWVVRTQADRGKFYQNFTLGLLESKNCVGWHWFKYQDNDPTLKGAEPSNTDANKGIVNWSFQPYQPLLLPMRELNQQMYRLADYFDKQ
;
A
#
# COMPACT_ATOMS: atom_id res chain seq x y z
N MET A 1 -12.90 51.46 -63.39
CA MET A 1 -12.86 51.83 -61.97
C MET A 1 -13.74 50.84 -61.21
N TRP A 2 -13.14 50.09 -60.26
CA TRP A 2 -13.71 49.57 -59.00
C TRP A 2 -15.10 48.91 -59.02
N ALA A 3 -15.40 47.76 -58.42
CA ALA A 3 -14.71 46.68 -57.72
C ALA A 3 -15.83 45.63 -57.47
N SER A 4 -15.53 44.33 -57.47
CA SER A 4 -16.41 43.32 -56.84
C SER A 4 -15.54 42.11 -56.48
N ARG A 5 -15.24 42.00 -55.19
CA ARG A 5 -14.40 40.95 -54.60
C ARG A 5 -15.24 39.70 -54.36
N LEU A 6 -14.74 38.55 -54.81
CA LEU A 6 -15.18 37.23 -54.38
C LEU A 6 -14.87 37.04 -52.89
N ALA A 7 -15.84 36.54 -52.12
CA ALA A 7 -15.63 36.00 -50.79
C ALA A 7 -15.69 34.47 -50.85
N VAL A 8 -14.55 33.84 -50.56
CA VAL A 8 -14.39 32.39 -50.40
C VAL A 8 -14.85 32.01 -48.99
N VAL A 9 -15.80 31.08 -48.89
CA VAL A 9 -16.24 30.48 -47.63
C VAL A 9 -15.24 29.39 -47.24
N GLY A 10 -14.40 29.67 -46.24
CA GLY A 10 -13.48 28.71 -45.63
C GLY A 10 -14.17 27.92 -44.53
N LEU A 11 -14.26 26.59 -44.71
CA LEU A 11 -14.68 25.62 -43.71
C LEU A 11 -13.58 25.49 -42.63
N LEU A 12 -13.84 25.92 -41.40
CA LEU A 12 -12.93 25.71 -40.26
C LEU A 12 -13.36 24.47 -39.48
N LEU A 13 -12.58 23.39 -39.66
CA LEU A 13 -12.58 22.19 -38.82
C LEU A 13 -12.12 22.56 -37.40
N LEU A 14 -13.04 22.54 -36.44
CA LEU A 14 -12.74 22.61 -35.01
C LEU A 14 -12.21 21.24 -34.53
N THR A 15 -10.89 21.07 -34.51
CA THR A 15 -10.25 19.98 -33.79
C THR A 15 -10.26 20.29 -32.29
N GLY A 16 -11.05 19.52 -31.54
CA GLY A 16 -11.11 19.59 -30.08
C GLY A 16 -9.81 19.11 -29.44
N LEU A 17 -8.93 20.04 -29.10
CA LEU A 17 -7.85 19.83 -28.13
C LEU A 17 -8.46 19.91 -26.73
N THR A 18 -8.71 18.76 -26.10
CA THR A 18 -8.96 18.72 -24.65
C THR A 18 -7.65 19.02 -23.93
N THR A 19 -7.39 20.29 -23.64
CA THR A 19 -6.38 20.67 -22.67
C THR A 19 -6.86 20.25 -21.29
N ALA A 20 -6.14 19.31 -20.68
CA ALA A 20 -6.27 19.06 -19.26
C ALA A 20 -5.89 20.36 -18.54
N GLN A 21 -6.89 21.11 -18.09
CA GLN A 21 -6.68 22.15 -17.10
C GLN A 21 -6.23 21.46 -15.81
N ALA A 22 -4.92 21.38 -15.62
CA ALA A 22 -4.37 21.26 -14.29
C ALA A 22 -4.91 22.47 -13.51
N GLN A 23 -5.77 22.24 -12.51
CA GLN A 23 -6.09 23.27 -11.54
C GLN A 23 -4.75 23.81 -11.01
N GLN A 24 -4.42 25.04 -11.38
CA GLN A 24 -3.36 25.79 -10.73
C GLN A 24 -3.80 25.94 -9.28
N LEU A 25 -3.22 25.12 -8.40
CA LEU A 25 -3.31 25.29 -6.97
C LEU A 25 -2.59 26.60 -6.65
N ASP A 26 -3.31 27.71 -6.65
CA ASP A 26 -2.83 29.02 -6.18
C ASP A 26 -2.63 28.95 -4.66
N THR A 27 -1.52 28.32 -4.27
CA THR A 27 -1.20 28.02 -2.89
C THR A 27 0.28 28.31 -2.67
N THR A 28 0.59 29.07 -1.62
CA THR A 28 1.97 29.32 -1.18
C THR A 28 2.64 28.08 -0.58
N GLU A 29 1.96 26.94 -0.55
CA GLU A 29 2.43 25.72 0.09
C GLU A 29 3.35 24.89 -0.81
N TYR A 30 3.30 25.04 -2.14
CA TYR A 30 4.11 24.27 -3.09
C TYR A 30 5.30 25.06 -3.65
N THR A 31 6.00 25.81 -2.80
CA THR A 31 7.19 26.58 -3.22
C THR A 31 8.47 25.74 -3.35
N LEU A 32 8.46 24.47 -2.92
CA LEU A 32 9.59 23.56 -3.11
C LEU A 32 9.45 22.76 -4.40
N ARG A 33 10.59 22.37 -4.94
CA ARG A 33 10.71 21.50 -6.10
C ARG A 33 11.65 20.35 -5.80
N VAL A 34 11.31 19.18 -6.31
CA VAL A 34 12.16 17.99 -6.26
C VAL A 34 12.22 17.38 -7.64
N ASP A 35 13.44 17.14 -8.11
CA ASP A 35 13.68 16.44 -9.36
C ASP A 35 13.53 14.94 -9.15
N ALA A 36 12.68 14.32 -9.97
CA ALA A 36 12.51 12.88 -9.99
C ALA A 36 12.40 12.33 -11.42
N LYS A 37 12.82 11.08 -11.60
CA LYS A 37 12.55 10.28 -12.79
C LYS A 37 11.64 9.10 -12.44
N LYS A 38 10.61 8.86 -13.26
CA LYS A 38 9.70 7.74 -13.08
C LYS A 38 10.39 6.47 -13.54
N THR A 39 10.17 5.36 -12.84
CA THR A 39 10.55 4.05 -13.37
C THR A 39 9.51 3.61 -14.39
N LEU A 40 9.97 3.28 -15.60
CA LEU A 40 9.11 2.87 -16.72
C LEU A 40 9.06 1.34 -16.81
N ASN A 41 10.24 0.71 -16.75
CA ASN A 41 10.40 -0.74 -16.63
C ASN A 41 11.34 -1.02 -15.45
N ASN A 42 10.87 -1.75 -14.45
CA ASN A 42 11.54 -1.85 -13.15
C ASN A 42 12.03 -3.25 -12.78
N SER A 43 11.83 -4.27 -13.61
CA SER A 43 11.92 -5.65 -13.12
C SER A 43 12.04 -6.73 -14.20
N LYS A 44 12.81 -6.50 -15.28
CA LYS A 44 13.20 -7.61 -16.13
C LYS A 44 14.48 -8.24 -15.58
N ILE A 45 14.50 -9.57 -15.51
CA ILE A 45 15.66 -10.38 -15.07
C ILE A 45 16.89 -10.11 -15.95
N ASP A 46 16.70 -9.52 -17.13
CA ASP A 46 17.75 -9.11 -18.09
C ASP A 46 18.52 -7.82 -17.69
N GLY A 47 18.15 -7.14 -16.60
CA GLY A 47 18.84 -5.94 -16.11
C GLY A 47 18.51 -4.63 -16.84
N THR A 48 17.50 -4.62 -17.73
CA THR A 48 17.17 -3.45 -18.57
C THR A 48 16.17 -2.47 -17.93
N ALA A 49 16.48 -1.98 -16.72
CA ALA A 49 15.64 -0.94 -16.11
C ALA A 49 15.66 0.35 -16.95
N SER A 50 14.49 0.97 -17.12
CA SER A 50 14.36 2.22 -17.87
C SER A 50 13.61 3.26 -17.05
N PHE A 51 14.01 4.52 -17.25
CA PHE A 51 13.49 5.66 -16.51
C PHE A 51 13.07 6.76 -17.47
N SER A 52 12.08 7.56 -17.07
CA SER A 52 11.78 8.81 -17.77
C SER A 52 12.95 9.79 -17.63
N PRO A 53 13.02 10.86 -18.45
CA PRO A 53 13.82 12.02 -18.11
C PRO A 53 13.43 12.57 -16.73
N TYR A 54 14.38 13.23 -16.06
CA TYR A 54 14.09 13.98 -14.84
C TYR A 54 13.05 15.07 -15.12
N LYS A 55 12.11 15.21 -14.20
CA LYS A 55 11.16 16.32 -14.16
C LYS A 55 11.15 16.91 -12.76
N SER A 56 10.89 18.21 -12.69
CA SER A 56 10.82 18.94 -11.43
C SER A 56 9.39 18.97 -10.91
N TYR A 57 9.11 18.28 -9.80
CA TYR A 57 7.77 18.16 -9.23
C TYR A 57 7.55 19.14 -8.10
N ALA A 58 6.39 19.80 -8.12
CA ALA A 58 5.92 20.64 -7.02
C ALA A 58 5.84 19.80 -5.74
N THR A 59 6.43 20.31 -4.67
CA THR A 59 6.60 19.59 -3.41
C THR A 59 6.30 20.55 -2.27
N ARG A 60 5.72 20.02 -1.19
CA ARG A 60 5.54 20.76 0.05
C ARG A 60 6.05 20.00 1.27
N ASN A 61 6.32 20.75 2.32
CA ASN A 61 6.80 20.27 3.60
C ASN A 61 6.04 20.95 4.75
N ILE A 62 6.27 20.53 5.99
CA ILE A 62 5.54 21.07 7.15
C ILE A 62 5.80 22.57 7.35
N ALA A 63 7.04 23.03 7.09
CA ALA A 63 7.43 24.42 7.28
C ALA A 63 6.67 25.40 6.36
N GLN A 64 6.10 24.91 5.26
CA GLN A 64 5.32 25.72 4.31
C GLN A 64 3.83 25.82 4.66
N LEU A 65 3.34 25.05 5.64
CA LEU A 65 1.92 25.07 6.04
C LEU A 65 1.59 26.36 6.80
N ARG A 66 0.75 27.21 6.19
CA ARG A 66 0.43 28.52 6.75
C ARG A 66 -0.39 28.40 8.04
N GLY A 67 0.14 28.92 9.14
CA GLY A 67 -0.57 28.94 10.41
C GLY A 67 -0.55 27.61 11.17
N PHE A 68 0.07 26.56 10.61
CA PHE A 68 0.37 25.36 11.38
C PHE A 68 1.41 25.67 12.45
N LYS A 69 1.12 25.26 13.69
CA LYS A 69 2.05 25.39 14.83
C LYS A 69 2.37 24.01 15.39
N PRO A 70 3.62 23.53 15.22
CA PRO A 70 4.06 22.28 15.80
C PRO A 70 3.84 22.23 17.31
N GLY A 71 3.59 21.04 17.84
CA GLY A 71 3.39 20.85 19.27
C GLY A 71 3.51 19.39 19.67
N LYS A 72 3.49 19.14 20.98
CA LYS A 72 3.60 17.78 21.53
C LYS A 72 2.22 17.16 21.69
N THR A 73 2.04 15.95 21.18
CA THR A 73 0.87 15.10 21.45
C THR A 73 1.29 14.04 22.47
N LYS A 74 0.56 13.92 23.59
CA LYS A 74 0.79 12.83 24.54
C LYS A 74 0.12 11.55 23.99
N LEU A 75 0.82 10.43 24.05
CA LEU A 75 0.37 9.16 23.47
C LEU A 75 0.10 8.12 24.55
N SER A 76 -0.89 7.26 24.30
CA SER A 76 -1.16 6.04 25.06
C SER A 76 -0.02 5.03 24.91
N LYS A 77 -0.12 3.91 25.63
CA LYS A 77 0.79 2.76 25.45
C LYS A 77 0.82 2.29 23.99
N TYR A 78 -0.33 2.31 23.33
CA TYR A 78 -0.53 1.78 21.98
C TYR A 78 -0.35 2.82 20.86
N GLY A 79 0.13 4.02 21.22
CA GLY A 79 0.47 5.08 20.27
C GLY A 79 -0.70 5.97 19.85
N GLY A 80 -1.90 5.77 20.39
CA GLY A 80 -3.05 6.64 20.19
C GLY A 80 -2.92 7.95 20.98
N ARG A 81 -3.58 9.03 20.53
CA ARG A 81 -3.49 10.35 21.18
C ARG A 81 -4.36 10.44 22.44
N LEU A 82 -3.77 10.80 23.58
CA LEU A 82 -4.44 10.77 24.88
C LEU A 82 -5.56 11.80 25.05
N ASP A 83 -5.58 12.83 24.21
CA ASP A 83 -6.56 13.93 24.25
C ASP A 83 -7.87 13.63 23.51
N LYS A 84 -7.94 12.53 22.74
CA LYS A 84 -9.17 12.10 22.04
C LYS A 84 -9.42 10.60 22.24
N ARG A 85 -10.57 10.26 22.82
CA ARG A 85 -10.92 8.89 23.21
C ARG A 85 -12.37 8.55 22.85
N THR A 86 -12.61 7.29 22.51
CA THR A 86 -13.90 6.62 22.30
C THR A 86 -13.89 5.29 23.09
N THR A 87 -14.85 4.39 22.84
CA THR A 87 -14.93 3.08 23.48
C THR A 87 -13.63 2.28 23.35
N ALA A 88 -13.12 1.77 24.48
CA ALA A 88 -12.01 0.81 24.50
C ALA A 88 -12.57 -0.60 24.25
N THR A 89 -12.09 -1.28 23.22
CA THR A 89 -12.52 -2.65 22.88
C THR A 89 -11.48 -3.70 23.26
N GLY A 90 -10.28 -3.28 23.68
CA GLY A 90 -9.14 -4.17 23.87
C GLY A 90 -8.31 -4.42 22.61
N PHE A 91 -8.79 -4.03 21.43
CA PHE A 91 -8.14 -4.27 20.13
C PHE A 91 -8.18 -3.03 19.24
N TYR A 92 -7.34 -2.98 18.21
CA TYR A 92 -7.44 -1.93 17.20
C TYR A 92 -8.73 -2.08 16.38
N TYR A 93 -9.42 -0.97 16.12
CA TYR A 93 -10.60 -0.93 15.24
C TYR A 93 -10.66 0.40 14.50
N VAL A 94 -11.65 0.61 13.62
CA VAL A 94 -11.87 1.89 12.94
C VAL A 94 -13.22 2.51 13.28
N LYS A 95 -13.26 3.84 13.37
CA LYS A 95 -14.49 4.60 13.61
C LYS A 95 -14.45 5.94 12.90
N LYS A 96 -15.57 6.34 12.30
CA LYS A 96 -15.76 7.70 11.79
C LYS A 96 -16.26 8.60 12.92
N VAL A 97 -15.54 9.68 13.19
CA VAL A 97 -15.88 10.70 14.20
C VAL A 97 -15.72 12.07 13.55
N ASP A 98 -16.74 12.91 13.65
CA ASP A 98 -16.76 14.28 13.11
C ASP A 98 -16.34 14.35 11.62
N GLY A 99 -16.79 13.37 10.84
CA GLY A 99 -16.49 13.28 9.40
C GLY A 99 -15.14 12.68 9.06
N ARG A 100 -14.23 12.42 10.02
CA ARG A 100 -12.94 11.75 9.82
C ARG A 100 -12.96 10.32 10.34
N TRP A 101 -12.45 9.40 9.52
CA TRP A 101 -12.07 8.07 9.96
C TRP A 101 -10.78 8.09 10.76
N TRP A 102 -10.82 7.40 11.88
CA TRP A 102 -9.68 7.11 12.71
C TRP A 102 -9.56 5.60 12.87
N ALA A 103 -8.34 5.09 12.88
CA ALA A 103 -8.10 3.89 13.67
C ALA A 103 -8.23 4.27 15.15
N VAL A 104 -8.55 3.31 15.99
CA VAL A 104 -8.69 3.48 17.42
C VAL A 104 -7.87 2.39 18.08
N ASP A 105 -7.07 2.78 19.06
CA ASP A 105 -6.20 1.85 19.76
C ASP A 105 -6.96 0.98 20.80
N PRO A 106 -6.33 -0.06 21.34
CA PRO A 106 -6.92 -0.95 22.35
C PRO A 106 -7.47 -0.27 23.61
N GLU A 107 -7.05 0.95 23.92
CA GLU A 107 -7.50 1.72 25.08
C GLU A 107 -8.56 2.77 24.69
N GLY A 108 -8.95 2.83 23.41
CA GLY A 108 -9.99 3.70 22.88
C GLY A 108 -9.47 5.04 22.34
N TYR A 109 -8.15 5.25 22.26
CA TYR A 109 -7.59 6.52 21.80
C TYR A 109 -7.44 6.59 20.28
N PHE A 110 -7.59 7.78 19.71
CA PHE A 110 -7.53 7.94 18.26
C PHE A 110 -6.12 7.68 17.74
N PHE A 111 -6.02 6.93 16.64
CA PHE A 111 -4.78 6.35 16.15
C PHE A 111 -4.64 6.54 14.63
N LEU A 112 -3.40 6.76 14.19
CA LEU A 112 -2.98 6.68 12.79
C LEU A 112 -1.80 5.71 12.71
N HIS A 113 -1.92 4.67 11.89
CA HIS A 113 -0.88 3.65 11.81
C HIS A 113 0.24 4.09 10.85
N ASN A 114 1.41 4.40 11.38
CA ASN A 114 2.56 4.82 10.60
C ASN A 114 3.74 3.88 10.84
N ALA A 115 4.14 3.16 9.79
CA ALA A 115 5.11 2.09 9.89
C ALA A 115 6.00 1.98 8.63
N PRO A 116 7.21 1.41 8.73
CA PRO A 116 7.83 0.75 7.60
C PRO A 116 7.28 -0.67 7.42
N ASN A 117 7.17 -1.12 6.17
CA ASN A 117 7.01 -2.54 5.85
C ASN A 117 8.34 -3.28 5.95
N ASN A 118 8.27 -4.61 5.90
CA ASN A 118 9.40 -5.51 5.78
C ASN A 118 10.46 -5.26 6.88
N VAL A 119 10.01 -5.07 8.12
CA VAL A 119 10.87 -4.91 9.30
C VAL A 119 11.47 -6.27 9.63
N GLN A 120 12.46 -6.66 8.83
CA GLN A 120 13.28 -7.85 8.95
C GLN A 120 14.63 -7.57 8.29
N ALA A 121 15.66 -8.28 8.76
CA ALA A 121 16.98 -8.24 8.16
C ALA A 121 16.98 -8.90 6.78
N VAL A 122 17.66 -8.29 5.81
CA VAL A 122 17.90 -8.88 4.50
C VAL A 122 18.74 -10.16 4.65
N GLY A 123 18.40 -11.19 3.88
CA GLY A 123 18.98 -12.53 4.01
C GLY A 123 20.36 -12.73 3.39
N SER A 124 21.07 -11.67 2.95
CA SER A 124 22.42 -11.83 2.39
C SER A 124 23.42 -12.18 3.47
N GLU A 125 24.46 -12.94 3.13
CA GLU A 125 25.51 -13.36 4.09
C GLU A 125 26.12 -12.15 4.82
N ARG A 126 26.43 -11.08 4.07
CA ARG A 126 27.00 -9.85 4.65
C ARG A 126 26.03 -9.11 5.58
N ALA A 127 24.72 -9.09 5.27
CA ALA A 127 23.73 -8.46 6.16
C ALA A 127 23.52 -9.29 7.43
N GLN A 128 23.54 -10.62 7.34
CA GLN A 128 23.49 -11.51 8.51
C GLN A 128 24.74 -11.36 9.39
N GLN A 129 25.92 -11.21 8.78
CA GLN A 129 27.16 -10.91 9.52
C GLN A 129 27.06 -9.55 10.22
N ALA A 130 26.65 -8.49 9.51
CA ALA A 130 26.46 -7.17 10.10
C ALA A 130 25.46 -7.19 11.26
N LEU A 131 24.40 -8.00 11.17
CA LEU A 131 23.43 -8.16 12.25
C LEU A 131 24.09 -8.73 13.50
N LYS A 132 24.87 -9.81 13.34
CA LYS A 132 25.58 -10.47 14.43
C LYS A 132 26.60 -9.53 15.08
N GLU A 133 27.38 -8.81 14.27
CA GLU A 133 28.43 -7.91 14.76
C GLU A 133 27.85 -6.71 15.52
N GLN A 134 26.77 -6.11 15.01
CA GLN A 134 26.20 -4.89 15.61
C GLN A 134 25.21 -5.16 16.74
N PHE A 135 24.51 -6.30 16.71
CA PHE A 135 23.39 -6.56 17.61
C PHE A 135 23.48 -7.88 18.37
N GLY A 136 24.47 -8.73 18.06
CA GLY A 136 24.62 -10.07 18.62
C GLY A 136 23.67 -11.09 17.98
N ASP A 137 22.37 -10.83 18.07
CA ASP A 137 21.31 -11.71 17.57
C ASP A 137 20.08 -10.93 17.08
N LYS A 138 19.06 -11.66 16.61
CA LYS A 138 17.81 -11.07 16.14
C LYS A 138 17.03 -10.33 17.24
N ALA A 139 17.14 -10.76 18.50
CA ALA A 139 16.45 -10.10 19.62
C ALA A 139 17.09 -8.75 19.96
N GLY A 140 18.43 -8.68 19.94
CA GLY A 140 19.21 -7.45 20.01
C GLY A 140 18.87 -6.50 18.88
N TRP A 141 18.79 -7.03 17.64
CA TRP A 141 18.42 -6.27 16.46
C TRP A 141 17.01 -5.71 16.55
N MET A 142 16.02 -6.53 16.93
CA MET A 142 14.63 -6.07 17.05
C MET A 142 14.47 -4.99 18.13
N ARG A 143 15.13 -5.15 19.28
CA ARG A 143 15.14 -4.12 20.34
C ARG A 143 15.70 -2.78 19.86
N LYS A 144 16.83 -2.78 19.15
CA LYS A 144 17.44 -1.57 18.58
C LYS A 144 16.60 -0.99 17.45
N THR A 145 16.00 -1.84 16.63
CA THR A 145 15.08 -1.45 15.56
C THR A 145 13.82 -0.80 16.11
N ARG A 146 13.17 -1.39 17.13
CA ARG A 146 12.03 -0.78 17.82
C ARG A 146 12.38 0.61 18.33
N GLN A 147 13.53 0.76 18.98
CA GLN A 147 13.98 2.06 19.49
C GLN A 147 14.16 3.07 18.34
N LEU A 148 14.84 2.69 17.24
CA LEU A 148 15.00 3.51 16.05
C LEU A 148 13.63 3.97 15.49
N LEU A 149 12.66 3.06 15.40
CA LEU A 149 11.32 3.37 14.90
C LEU A 149 10.60 4.37 15.79
N VAL A 150 10.55 4.11 17.10
CA VAL A 150 9.90 4.99 18.09
C VAL A 150 10.55 6.37 18.14
N ASP A 151 11.89 6.45 18.09
CA ASP A 151 12.63 7.73 18.12
C ASP A 151 12.38 8.58 16.87
N ASN A 152 12.01 7.94 15.75
CA ASN A 152 11.62 8.60 14.50
C ASN A 152 10.09 8.72 14.35
N GLY A 153 9.33 8.53 15.44
CA GLY A 153 7.89 8.76 15.50
C GLY A 153 7.04 7.70 14.79
N PHE A 154 7.62 6.61 14.30
CA PHE A 154 6.85 5.45 13.86
C PHE A 154 6.21 4.76 15.06
N ASN A 155 5.02 4.20 14.86
CA ASN A 155 4.27 3.51 15.90
C ASN A 155 3.92 2.07 15.54
N GLY A 156 4.46 1.54 14.43
CA GLY A 156 4.22 0.17 14.06
C GLY A 156 5.18 -0.44 13.04
N ALA A 157 4.82 -1.66 12.61
CA ALA A 157 5.48 -2.45 11.58
C ALA A 157 4.45 -3.00 10.58
N GLY A 158 4.70 -2.76 9.29
CA GLY A 158 3.81 -3.16 8.19
C GLY A 158 3.98 -4.61 7.76
N ALA A 159 3.52 -4.94 6.55
CA ALA A 159 3.55 -6.28 6.01
C ALA A 159 4.97 -6.87 5.92
N TRP A 160 5.06 -8.21 5.95
CA TRP A 160 6.31 -8.97 5.87
C TRP A 160 7.36 -8.62 6.93
N SER A 161 6.93 -8.23 8.11
CA SER A 161 7.83 -7.96 9.24
C SER A 161 8.12 -9.22 10.06
N ALA A 162 9.21 -9.20 10.82
CA ALA A 162 9.64 -10.27 11.73
C ALA A 162 8.69 -10.36 12.95
N ASN A 163 7.47 -10.88 12.72
CA ASN A 163 6.37 -10.78 13.68
C ASN A 163 6.60 -11.56 14.98
N GLU A 164 7.39 -12.64 14.97
CA GLU A 164 7.73 -13.38 16.18
C GLU A 164 8.66 -12.54 17.08
N GLU A 165 9.70 -11.94 16.50
CA GLU A 165 10.61 -11.05 17.19
C GLU A 165 9.90 -9.76 17.67
N ILE A 166 9.01 -9.19 16.85
CA ILE A 166 8.20 -8.01 17.24
C ILE A 166 7.36 -8.34 18.47
N ARG A 167 6.65 -9.47 18.48
CA ARG A 167 5.80 -9.86 19.62
C ARG A 167 6.62 -10.12 20.88
N ALA A 168 7.77 -10.79 20.74
CA ALA A 168 8.69 -11.02 21.85
C ALA A 168 9.24 -9.70 22.43
N GLU A 169 9.54 -8.71 21.58
CA GLU A 169 9.95 -7.38 22.03
C GLU A 169 8.78 -6.57 22.64
N ASN A 170 7.60 -6.63 22.04
CA ASN A 170 6.39 -5.94 22.53
C ASN A 170 5.98 -6.39 23.94
N ALA A 171 6.18 -7.67 24.28
CA ALA A 171 5.85 -8.23 25.59
C ALA A 171 6.58 -7.53 26.76
N LYS A 172 7.72 -6.89 26.50
CA LYS A 172 8.56 -6.21 27.50
C LYS A 172 8.72 -4.70 27.24
N ALA A 173 8.10 -4.16 26.19
CA ALA A 173 8.27 -2.77 25.79
C ALA A 173 7.23 -1.85 26.45
N ASP A 174 7.68 -0.70 26.97
CA ASP A 174 6.78 0.37 27.45
C ASP A 174 5.94 0.96 26.32
N ARG A 175 6.51 0.95 25.11
CA ARG A 175 5.87 1.37 23.86
C ARG A 175 6.01 0.24 22.85
N PRO A 176 5.05 -0.69 22.82
CA PRO A 176 5.00 -1.73 21.79
C PRO A 176 4.70 -1.11 20.41
N LEU A 177 5.12 -1.81 19.36
CA LEU A 177 4.74 -1.50 17.99
C LEU A 177 3.39 -2.14 17.68
N ALA A 178 2.46 -1.37 17.11
CA ALA A 178 1.37 -1.95 16.36
C ALA A 178 1.96 -2.75 15.19
N TYR A 179 1.44 -3.93 14.87
CA TYR A 179 1.98 -4.71 13.74
C TYR A 179 0.90 -5.31 12.87
N THR A 180 1.23 -5.63 11.63
CA THR A 180 0.33 -6.35 10.71
C THR A 180 0.90 -7.70 10.32
N VAL A 181 0.01 -8.63 9.99
CA VAL A 181 0.38 -9.94 9.46
C VAL A 181 -0.09 -10.04 8.02
N ASN A 182 0.82 -10.42 7.11
CA ASN A 182 0.48 -10.72 5.72
C ASN A 182 0.32 -12.24 5.58
N LEU A 183 -0.87 -12.71 5.18
CA LEU A 183 -1.24 -14.12 5.24
C LEU A 183 -0.98 -14.88 3.93
N ASP A 184 -1.09 -14.20 2.80
CA ASP A 184 -0.91 -14.74 1.45
C ASP A 184 -1.85 -15.92 1.14
N PHE A 185 -3.14 -15.81 1.45
CA PHE A 185 -4.12 -16.91 1.28
C PHE A 185 -4.14 -17.47 -0.15
N MET A 186 -4.34 -16.63 -1.15
CA MET A 186 -4.41 -17.07 -2.55
C MET A 186 -3.03 -17.47 -3.07
N ALA A 187 -1.99 -16.71 -2.72
CA ALA A 187 -0.64 -17.04 -3.16
C ALA A 187 -0.15 -18.38 -2.59
N LYS A 188 -0.42 -18.68 -1.31
CA LYS A 188 -0.08 -19.96 -0.66
C LYS A 188 -0.97 -21.10 -1.13
N TYR A 189 -2.24 -20.83 -1.41
CA TYR A 189 -3.08 -21.81 -2.09
C TYR A 189 -2.53 -22.14 -3.47
N GLY A 190 -2.11 -21.12 -4.24
CA GLY A 190 -1.44 -21.29 -5.53
C GLY A 190 -0.16 -22.12 -5.45
N ASP A 191 0.65 -21.96 -4.40
CA ASP A 191 1.82 -22.82 -4.15
C ASP A 191 1.43 -24.29 -3.89
N LYS A 192 0.38 -24.52 -3.09
CA LYS A 192 -0.13 -25.88 -2.82
C LYS A 192 -0.74 -26.54 -4.06
N ARG A 193 -1.51 -25.76 -4.81
CA ARG A 193 -2.28 -26.20 -5.98
C ARG A 193 -1.39 -26.41 -7.22
N GLY A 194 -0.39 -25.56 -7.39
CA GLY A 194 0.39 -25.44 -8.62
C GLY A 194 -0.25 -24.52 -9.67
N GLY A 195 0.55 -24.13 -10.67
CA GLY A 195 0.15 -23.29 -11.81
C GLY A 195 0.47 -21.80 -11.66
N THR A 196 0.88 -21.34 -10.47
CA THR A 196 1.39 -19.97 -10.30
C THR A 196 2.86 -19.84 -10.71
N TYR A 197 3.29 -18.62 -11.00
CA TYR A 197 4.68 -18.29 -11.32
C TYR A 197 5.08 -16.97 -10.64
N VAL A 198 6.37 -16.65 -10.64
CA VAL A 198 6.87 -15.39 -10.07
C VAL A 198 6.63 -14.26 -11.04
N GLN A 199 6.02 -13.18 -10.55
CA GLN A 199 6.03 -11.87 -11.19
C GLN A 199 6.76 -10.88 -10.27
N PRO A 200 7.33 -9.80 -10.80
CA PRO A 200 8.00 -8.83 -9.95
C PRO A 200 7.08 -8.15 -8.94
N GLY A 201 7.35 -8.38 -7.66
CA GLY A 201 6.60 -7.83 -6.53
C GLY A 201 5.36 -8.64 -6.12
N HIS A 202 4.95 -9.64 -6.90
CA HIS A 202 3.72 -10.41 -6.63
C HIS A 202 3.67 -11.78 -7.30
N LYS A 203 2.61 -12.55 -7.03
CA LYS A 203 2.38 -13.86 -7.64
C LYS A 203 1.67 -13.70 -8.98
N GLY A 204 2.20 -14.35 -10.02
CA GLY A 204 1.54 -14.50 -11.32
C GLY A 204 0.62 -15.71 -11.37
N TYR A 205 -0.48 -15.58 -12.11
CA TYR A 205 -1.51 -16.62 -12.28
C TYR A 205 -1.78 -16.87 -13.76
N PRO A 206 -2.24 -18.09 -14.16
CA PRO A 206 -2.64 -18.35 -15.53
C PRO A 206 -3.72 -17.38 -16.00
N ASN A 207 -3.52 -16.77 -17.16
CA ASN A 207 -4.43 -15.77 -17.75
C ASN A 207 -4.80 -14.59 -16.83
N ASP A 208 -3.95 -14.26 -15.84
CA ASP A 208 -4.20 -13.22 -14.84
C ASP A 208 -5.52 -13.42 -14.07
N VAL A 209 -5.89 -14.68 -13.79
CA VAL A 209 -7.06 -15.02 -12.96
C VAL A 209 -6.69 -15.88 -11.76
N ILE A 210 -7.18 -15.51 -10.59
CA ILE A 210 -6.94 -16.23 -9.33
C ILE A 210 -7.76 -17.53 -9.25
N PHE A 211 -7.45 -18.41 -8.30
CA PHE A 211 -8.18 -19.69 -8.13
C PHE A 211 -9.40 -19.56 -7.20
N ALA A 212 -10.17 -18.47 -7.31
CA ALA A 212 -11.27 -18.17 -6.38
C ALA A 212 -12.42 -19.19 -6.43
N PHE A 213 -12.59 -19.89 -7.56
CA PHE A 213 -13.64 -20.87 -7.76
C PHE A 213 -13.19 -22.32 -7.56
N ASP A 214 -11.92 -22.54 -7.22
CA ASP A 214 -11.46 -23.89 -6.94
C ASP A 214 -12.12 -24.44 -5.66
N PRO A 215 -12.70 -25.65 -5.70
CA PRO A 215 -13.34 -26.24 -4.52
C PRO A 215 -12.40 -26.33 -3.31
N GLY A 216 -11.11 -26.61 -3.56
CA GLY A 216 -10.10 -26.72 -2.52
C GLY A 216 -9.69 -25.38 -1.88
N PHE A 217 -10.03 -24.23 -2.47
CA PHE A 217 -9.64 -22.93 -1.91
C PHE A 217 -10.36 -22.63 -0.59
N ALA A 218 -11.67 -22.90 -0.50
CA ALA A 218 -12.44 -22.65 0.71
C ALA A 218 -11.98 -23.54 1.88
N GLU A 219 -11.70 -24.81 1.61
CA GLU A 219 -11.15 -25.74 2.60
C GLU A 219 -9.73 -25.30 3.03
N PHE A 220 -8.91 -24.88 2.07
CA PHE A 220 -7.59 -24.33 2.38
C PHE A 220 -7.69 -23.10 3.29
N CYS A 221 -8.56 -22.13 3.00
CA CYS A 221 -8.75 -20.95 3.83
C CYS A 221 -9.14 -21.34 5.27
N GLU A 222 -10.07 -22.27 5.41
CA GLU A 222 -10.53 -22.77 6.72
C GLU A 222 -9.39 -23.41 7.53
N GLN A 223 -8.62 -24.31 6.92
CA GLN A 223 -7.47 -24.97 7.56
C GLN A 223 -6.36 -23.96 7.88
N TYR A 224 -6.02 -23.10 6.93
CA TYR A 224 -4.92 -22.15 7.04
C TYR A 224 -5.21 -21.04 8.06
N ALA A 225 -6.48 -20.64 8.25
CA ALA A 225 -6.88 -19.64 9.23
C ALA A 225 -6.81 -20.15 10.68
N GLN A 226 -6.70 -21.46 10.94
CA GLN A 226 -6.51 -21.98 12.31
C GLN A 226 -5.26 -21.43 12.98
N GLN A 227 -4.22 -21.11 12.19
CA GLN A 227 -2.98 -20.51 12.70
C GLN A 227 -3.20 -19.16 13.38
N LEU A 228 -4.31 -18.46 13.08
CA LEU A 228 -4.61 -17.13 13.60
C LEU A 228 -4.87 -17.15 15.11
N THR A 229 -5.23 -18.32 15.65
CA THR A 229 -5.47 -18.50 17.09
C THR A 229 -4.29 -18.09 17.97
N LYS A 230 -3.05 -18.14 17.45
CA LYS A 230 -1.85 -17.68 18.16
C LYS A 230 -1.76 -16.16 18.34
N TYR A 231 -2.59 -15.41 17.63
CA TYR A 231 -2.63 -13.94 17.63
C TYR A 231 -3.94 -13.37 18.19
N LYS A 232 -5.02 -14.16 18.29
CA LYS A 232 -6.39 -13.69 18.57
C LYS A 232 -6.57 -12.81 19.82
N ASP A 233 -5.65 -12.91 20.78
CA ASP A 233 -5.65 -12.17 22.04
C ASP A 233 -4.54 -11.09 22.12
N ASP A 234 -3.72 -10.93 21.06
CA ASP A 234 -2.60 -9.99 21.01
C ASP A 234 -3.07 -8.58 20.68
N ARG A 235 -3.25 -7.76 21.72
CA ARG A 235 -3.73 -6.37 21.61
C ARG A 235 -2.83 -5.46 20.75
N ASN A 236 -1.61 -5.86 20.40
CA ASN A 236 -0.71 -5.07 19.55
C ASN A 236 -0.89 -5.36 18.06
N LEU A 237 -1.66 -6.39 17.69
CA LEU A 237 -1.94 -6.69 16.29
C LEU A 237 -2.95 -5.68 15.75
N PHE A 238 -2.55 -4.91 14.74
CA PHE A 238 -3.41 -3.96 14.06
C PHE A 238 -4.41 -4.67 13.14
N GLY A 239 -3.98 -5.74 12.47
CA GLY A 239 -4.85 -6.55 11.61
C GLY A 239 -4.08 -7.37 10.57
N TYR A 240 -4.86 -7.99 9.67
CA TYR A 240 -4.38 -8.93 8.67
C TYR A 240 -4.56 -8.41 7.25
N PHE A 241 -3.51 -8.53 6.44
CA PHE A 241 -3.64 -8.52 4.99
C PHE A 241 -3.84 -9.96 4.50
N SER A 242 -4.80 -10.20 3.62
CA SER A 242 -5.06 -11.54 3.09
C SER A 242 -4.05 -11.95 2.03
N ASP A 243 -3.67 -11.02 1.15
CA ASP A 243 -2.77 -11.23 0.01
C ASP A 243 -2.15 -9.88 -0.41
N ASN A 244 -1.31 -9.91 -1.45
CA ASN A 244 -0.67 -8.75 -2.04
C ASN A 244 -0.82 -8.72 -3.57
N GLU A 245 -1.33 -7.61 -4.12
CA GLU A 245 -1.33 -7.30 -5.55
C GLU A 245 -1.89 -8.38 -6.49
N MET A 246 -2.88 -9.16 -6.03
CA MET A 246 -3.54 -10.19 -6.85
C MET A 246 -4.14 -9.61 -8.15
N PRO A 247 -4.23 -10.37 -9.26
CA PRO A 247 -4.73 -9.87 -10.53
C PRO A 247 -6.28 -9.80 -10.61
N LEU A 248 -6.88 -8.91 -9.81
CA LEU A 248 -8.32 -8.62 -9.82
C LEU A 248 -8.64 -7.56 -10.88
N LEU A 249 -8.72 -7.98 -12.14
CA LEU A 249 -8.80 -7.10 -13.30
C LEU A 249 -10.12 -7.27 -14.07
N ARG A 250 -10.57 -6.23 -14.77
CA ARG A 250 -11.81 -6.27 -15.59
C ARG A 250 -11.78 -7.38 -16.65
N LYS A 251 -10.60 -7.75 -17.17
CA LYS A 251 -10.45 -8.85 -18.11
C LYS A 251 -10.46 -10.24 -17.46
N ASN A 252 -10.79 -10.37 -16.18
CA ASN A 252 -10.90 -11.69 -15.54
C ASN A 252 -11.92 -12.58 -16.26
N LEU A 253 -13.08 -12.07 -16.70
CA LEU A 253 -14.04 -12.89 -17.46
C LEU A 253 -13.40 -13.51 -18.71
N ASP A 254 -12.74 -12.68 -19.52
CA ASP A 254 -11.99 -13.12 -20.70
C ASP A 254 -10.91 -14.15 -20.34
N GLY A 255 -10.19 -13.94 -19.23
CA GLY A 255 -9.12 -14.80 -18.77
C GLY A 255 -9.60 -16.18 -18.31
N TYR A 256 -10.68 -16.24 -17.52
CA TYR A 256 -11.28 -17.49 -17.06
C TYR A 256 -11.88 -18.30 -18.23
N LEU A 257 -12.55 -17.64 -19.19
CA LEU A 257 -13.12 -18.31 -20.37
C LEU A 257 -12.06 -18.86 -21.34
N LYS A 258 -10.78 -18.50 -21.15
CA LYS A 258 -9.64 -19.03 -21.91
C LYS A 258 -8.85 -20.11 -21.18
N LEU A 259 -9.23 -20.45 -19.95
CA LEU A 259 -8.64 -21.59 -19.25
C LEU A 259 -9.09 -22.92 -19.89
N PRO A 260 -8.34 -24.02 -19.68
CA PRO A 260 -8.81 -25.36 -20.04
C PRO A 260 -10.19 -25.65 -19.44
N GLN A 261 -11.05 -26.35 -20.18
CA GLN A 261 -12.45 -26.61 -19.77
C GLN A 261 -12.58 -27.42 -18.47
N THR A 262 -11.51 -28.13 -18.10
CA THR A 262 -11.39 -28.89 -16.85
C THR A 262 -11.15 -28.00 -15.63
N GLU A 263 -10.73 -26.75 -15.81
CA GLU A 263 -10.44 -25.84 -14.71
C GLU A 263 -11.74 -25.38 -14.02
N PRO A 264 -11.83 -25.42 -12.67
CA PRO A 264 -13.01 -24.93 -11.95
C PRO A 264 -13.32 -23.46 -12.26
N GLY A 265 -12.28 -22.64 -12.45
CA GLY A 265 -12.42 -21.25 -12.88
C GLY A 265 -13.11 -21.10 -14.24
N TYR A 266 -12.77 -21.95 -15.23
CA TYR A 266 -13.46 -21.96 -16.51
C TYR A 266 -14.94 -22.31 -16.33
N GLN A 267 -15.23 -23.38 -15.60
CA GLN A 267 -16.59 -23.89 -15.41
C GLN A 267 -17.49 -22.85 -14.74
N ALA A 268 -16.97 -22.16 -13.72
CA ALA A 268 -17.69 -21.07 -13.05
C ALA A 268 -17.96 -19.88 -13.99
N ALA A 269 -16.96 -19.46 -14.76
CA ALA A 269 -17.12 -18.36 -15.71
C ALA A 269 -18.08 -18.71 -16.85
N LYS A 270 -17.98 -19.92 -17.39
CA LYS A 270 -18.86 -20.43 -18.45
C LYS A 270 -20.31 -20.50 -17.98
N LEU A 271 -20.57 -21.05 -16.80
CA LEU A 271 -21.92 -21.07 -16.22
C LEU A 271 -22.48 -19.66 -16.03
N TRP A 272 -21.68 -18.74 -15.48
CA TRP A 272 -22.10 -17.36 -15.27
C TRP A 272 -22.45 -16.65 -16.59
N ALA A 273 -21.66 -16.89 -17.64
CA ALA A 273 -21.82 -16.32 -18.96
C ALA A 273 -23.03 -16.92 -19.70
N ASP A 274 -23.21 -18.24 -19.68
CA ASP A 274 -24.31 -18.95 -20.34
C ASP A 274 -25.68 -18.51 -19.80
N GLN A 275 -25.79 -18.35 -18.48
CA GLN A 275 -27.01 -17.83 -17.84
C GLN A 275 -27.39 -16.42 -18.29
N ARG A 276 -26.47 -15.70 -18.93
CA ARG A 276 -26.64 -14.32 -19.41
C ARG A 276 -26.55 -14.21 -20.94
N GLY A 277 -26.44 -15.34 -21.65
CA GLY A 277 -26.27 -15.34 -23.11
C GLY A 277 -24.98 -14.67 -23.59
N ILE A 278 -23.91 -14.71 -22.79
CA ILE A 278 -22.62 -14.06 -23.08
C ILE A 278 -21.65 -15.09 -23.68
N THR A 279 -21.00 -14.75 -24.78
CA THR A 279 -19.88 -15.49 -25.38
C THR A 279 -18.64 -14.61 -25.43
N LEU A 280 -17.46 -15.16 -25.76
CA LEU A 280 -16.23 -14.38 -25.89
C LEU A 280 -16.35 -13.24 -26.91
N GLU A 281 -17.18 -13.44 -27.94
CA GLU A 281 -17.43 -12.49 -29.03
C GLU A 281 -18.43 -11.39 -28.62
N THR A 282 -19.27 -11.63 -27.60
CA THR A 282 -20.32 -10.70 -27.16
C THR A 282 -20.02 -10.02 -25.82
N ILE A 283 -18.87 -10.31 -25.17
CA ILE A 283 -18.49 -9.68 -23.89
C ILE A 283 -18.44 -8.17 -24.02
N THR A 284 -19.23 -7.49 -23.18
CA THR A 284 -19.18 -6.04 -22.99
C THR A 284 -18.34 -5.65 -21.78
N ASP A 285 -18.00 -4.37 -21.67
CA ASP A 285 -17.32 -3.84 -20.48
C ASP A 285 -18.19 -3.92 -19.22
N GLN A 286 -19.51 -3.86 -19.35
CA GLN A 286 -20.40 -4.07 -18.21
C GLN A 286 -20.32 -5.53 -17.72
N ASN A 287 -20.29 -6.50 -18.63
CA ASN A 287 -20.13 -7.91 -18.25
C ASN A 287 -18.80 -8.16 -17.53
N ARG A 288 -17.73 -7.52 -17.98
CA ARG A 288 -16.41 -7.56 -17.33
C ARG A 288 -16.44 -7.01 -15.90
N GLN A 289 -17.12 -5.89 -15.69
CA GLN A 289 -17.29 -5.27 -14.37
C GLN A 289 -18.12 -6.18 -13.45
N ASP A 290 -19.26 -6.67 -13.93
CA ASP A 290 -20.15 -7.55 -13.16
C ASP A 290 -19.46 -8.85 -12.76
N PHE A 291 -18.67 -9.43 -13.67
CA PHE A 291 -17.92 -10.64 -13.39
C PHE A 291 -16.75 -10.39 -12.43
N LEU A 292 -16.05 -9.26 -12.54
CA LEU A 292 -15.02 -8.89 -11.57
C LEU A 292 -15.62 -8.76 -10.15
N ALA A 293 -16.79 -8.14 -10.02
CA ALA A 293 -17.53 -8.08 -8.76
C ALA A 293 -17.86 -9.49 -8.23
N PHE A 294 -18.27 -10.41 -9.12
CA PHE A 294 -18.56 -11.81 -8.76
C PHE A 294 -17.31 -12.57 -8.25
N VAL A 295 -16.17 -12.43 -8.92
CA VAL A 295 -14.88 -13.02 -8.48
C VAL A 295 -14.45 -12.44 -7.13
N ALA A 296 -14.52 -11.12 -6.99
CA ALA A 296 -14.16 -10.42 -5.76
C ALA A 296 -15.04 -10.89 -4.60
N ASP A 297 -16.36 -10.97 -4.80
CA ASP A 297 -17.31 -11.40 -3.77
C ASP A 297 -17.00 -12.82 -3.29
N LYS A 298 -16.72 -13.73 -4.23
CA LYS A 298 -16.31 -15.11 -3.92
C LYS A 298 -15.04 -15.16 -3.08
N TYR A 299 -14.00 -14.43 -3.48
CA TYR A 299 -12.73 -14.41 -2.75
C TYR A 299 -12.88 -13.77 -1.36
N PHE A 300 -13.38 -12.54 -1.29
CA PHE A 300 -13.44 -11.78 -0.04
C PHE A 300 -14.38 -12.40 0.98
N SER A 301 -15.53 -12.94 0.55
CA SER A 301 -16.45 -13.65 1.46
C SER A 301 -15.85 -14.94 2.03
N THR A 302 -15.08 -15.68 1.22
CA THR A 302 -14.43 -16.93 1.64
C THR A 302 -13.34 -16.64 2.68
N VAL A 303 -12.46 -15.67 2.39
CA VAL A 303 -11.38 -15.27 3.28
C VAL A 303 -11.91 -14.64 4.57
N ALA A 304 -12.87 -13.71 4.48
CA ALA A 304 -13.43 -13.05 5.66
C ALA A 304 -14.09 -14.03 6.61
N ARG A 305 -14.83 -15.03 6.08
CA ARG A 305 -15.46 -16.08 6.89
C ARG A 305 -14.43 -16.91 7.66
N ALA A 306 -13.39 -17.38 6.98
CA ALA A 306 -12.34 -18.18 7.61
C ALA A 306 -11.57 -17.35 8.66
N LEU A 307 -11.18 -16.13 8.30
CA LEU A 307 -10.45 -15.22 9.19
C LEU A 307 -11.25 -14.93 10.47
N LYS A 308 -12.49 -14.43 10.34
CA LYS A 308 -13.31 -14.02 11.48
C LYS A 308 -13.78 -15.20 12.35
N LYS A 309 -13.76 -16.43 11.82
CA LYS A 309 -14.03 -17.64 12.60
C LYS A 309 -12.94 -17.90 13.64
N TYR A 310 -11.66 -17.72 13.28
CA TYR A 310 -10.54 -18.03 14.16
C TYR A 310 -9.97 -16.81 14.88
N ASP A 311 -10.23 -15.61 14.36
CA ASP A 311 -9.90 -14.34 14.99
C ASP A 311 -11.00 -13.29 14.73
N PRO A 312 -12.03 -13.23 15.60
CA PRO A 312 -13.12 -12.27 15.45
C PRO A 312 -12.72 -10.84 15.86
N ASN A 313 -11.60 -10.67 16.57
CA ASN A 313 -11.23 -9.41 17.21
C ASN A 313 -10.45 -8.49 16.27
N HIS A 314 -9.52 -9.04 15.49
CA HIS A 314 -8.62 -8.23 14.67
C HIS A 314 -9.21 -7.84 13.32
N MET A 315 -8.75 -6.69 12.81
CA MET A 315 -9.23 -6.13 11.55
C MET A 315 -8.80 -6.97 10.34
N TYR A 316 -9.72 -7.14 9.39
CA TYR A 316 -9.39 -7.60 8.04
C TYR A 316 -9.09 -6.38 7.16
N LEU A 317 -7.83 -6.26 6.73
CA LEU A 317 -7.29 -5.08 6.03
C LEU A 317 -7.32 -5.23 4.50
N GLY A 318 -7.93 -6.28 3.95
CA GLY A 318 -7.97 -6.54 2.51
C GLY A 318 -6.67 -7.12 1.92
N CYS A 319 -6.47 -6.94 0.61
CA CYS A 319 -5.43 -7.63 -0.17
C CYS A 319 -4.45 -6.69 -0.91
N ARG A 320 -4.24 -5.46 -0.40
CA ARG A 320 -3.21 -4.51 -0.86
C ARG A 320 -3.32 -4.24 -2.36
N PHE A 321 -4.41 -3.59 -2.78
CA PHE A 321 -4.68 -3.30 -4.18
C PHE A 321 -3.58 -2.45 -4.81
N HIS A 322 -3.30 -2.69 -6.09
CA HIS A 322 -2.31 -1.95 -6.85
C HIS A 322 -2.79 -1.60 -8.26
N GLY A 323 -2.03 -0.74 -8.94
CA GLY A 323 -2.29 -0.39 -10.33
C GLY A 323 -3.69 0.17 -10.55
N ALA A 324 -4.41 -0.39 -11.53
CA ALA A 324 -5.75 0.05 -11.92
C ALA A 324 -6.87 -0.43 -10.97
N GLN A 325 -6.63 -1.45 -10.15
CA GLN A 325 -7.62 -2.05 -9.23
C GLN A 325 -8.17 -1.03 -8.25
N ARG A 326 -7.31 -0.08 -7.89
CA ARG A 326 -7.57 1.06 -7.01
C ARG A 326 -8.65 2.01 -7.56
N TYR A 327 -9.05 1.86 -8.82
CA TYR A 327 -9.96 2.75 -9.52
C TYR A 327 -11.22 2.05 -10.03
N TYR A 328 -11.48 0.81 -9.61
CA TYR A 328 -12.62 0.01 -10.07
C TYR A 328 -13.79 0.09 -9.07
N PRO A 329 -14.88 0.82 -9.37
CA PRO A 329 -16.05 0.93 -8.50
C PRO A 329 -16.63 -0.42 -8.10
N GLU A 330 -16.76 -1.33 -9.06
CA GLU A 330 -17.32 -2.66 -8.89
C GLU A 330 -16.52 -3.51 -7.88
N LEU A 331 -15.19 -3.36 -7.89
CA LEU A 331 -14.29 -4.09 -7.00
C LEU A 331 -14.30 -3.49 -5.59
N LEU A 332 -14.18 -2.16 -5.48
CA LEU A 332 -14.15 -1.46 -4.20
C LEU A 332 -15.48 -1.60 -3.44
N THR A 333 -16.61 -1.52 -4.15
CA THR A 333 -17.94 -1.69 -3.55
C THR A 333 -18.12 -3.06 -2.93
N VAL A 334 -17.69 -4.12 -3.64
CA VAL A 334 -17.76 -5.50 -3.12
C VAL A 334 -16.78 -5.70 -1.95
N THR A 335 -15.55 -5.20 -2.08
CA THR A 335 -14.51 -5.33 -1.05
C THR A 335 -14.98 -4.74 0.29
N GLY A 336 -15.62 -3.56 0.24
CA GLY A 336 -16.14 -2.85 1.40
C GLY A 336 -17.16 -3.63 2.25
N LYS A 337 -17.81 -4.65 1.69
CA LYS A 337 -18.74 -5.53 2.42
C LYS A 337 -18.02 -6.43 3.43
N TYR A 338 -16.74 -6.71 3.21
CA TYR A 338 -16.01 -7.78 3.91
C TYR A 338 -14.84 -7.27 4.76
N VAL A 339 -14.22 -6.15 4.36
CA VAL A 339 -13.04 -5.61 5.04
C VAL A 339 -13.40 -4.54 6.06
N ASP A 340 -12.56 -4.41 7.08
CA ASP A 340 -12.61 -3.31 8.04
C ASP A 340 -11.93 -2.05 7.46
N VAL A 341 -10.84 -2.24 6.71
CA VAL A 341 -10.06 -1.18 6.04
C VAL A 341 -9.63 -1.65 4.65
N VAL A 342 -9.72 -0.78 3.65
CA VAL A 342 -9.18 -1.06 2.30
C VAL A 342 -7.68 -0.77 2.26
N SER A 343 -6.85 -1.74 1.88
CA SER A 343 -5.40 -1.54 1.71
C SER A 343 -5.01 -1.25 0.26
N ILE A 344 -4.13 -0.28 0.07
CA ILE A 344 -3.74 0.23 -1.25
C ILE A 344 -2.23 0.47 -1.34
N ASN A 345 -1.56 -0.18 -2.27
CA ASN A 345 -0.20 0.15 -2.70
C ASN A 345 -0.27 1.35 -3.67
N TYR A 346 0.25 2.52 -3.26
CA TYR A 346 0.07 3.79 -3.97
C TYR A 346 1.37 4.29 -4.60
N TYR A 347 1.88 3.50 -5.56
CA TYR A 347 2.98 3.90 -6.43
C TYR A 347 2.54 4.82 -7.57
N ASN A 348 3.54 5.37 -8.29
CA ASN A 348 3.37 6.18 -9.50
C ASN A 348 2.68 7.54 -9.32
N ASN A 349 2.72 8.07 -8.10
CA ASN A 349 2.15 9.34 -7.73
C ASN A 349 3.14 10.16 -6.90
N TRP A 350 3.31 11.43 -7.24
CA TRP A 350 4.15 12.35 -6.45
C TRP A 350 3.41 12.86 -5.20
N THR A 351 2.14 13.19 -5.38
CA THR A 351 1.19 13.60 -4.34
C THR A 351 -0.06 12.72 -4.47
N PRO A 352 -0.68 12.27 -3.36
CA PRO A 352 -1.98 11.61 -3.40
C PRO A 352 -3.00 12.47 -4.15
N GLU A 353 -3.82 11.86 -4.98
CA GLU A 353 -4.80 12.57 -5.81
C GLU A 353 -6.11 12.74 -5.03
N PRO A 354 -6.54 13.97 -4.67
CA PRO A 354 -7.71 14.18 -3.80
C PRO A 354 -8.99 13.52 -4.32
N LYS A 355 -9.18 13.52 -5.65
CA LYS A 355 -10.29 12.83 -6.32
C LYS A 355 -10.35 11.35 -5.90
N TRP A 356 -9.27 10.60 -6.16
CA TRP A 356 -9.26 9.16 -5.94
C TRP A 356 -9.30 8.80 -4.47
N VAL A 357 -8.56 9.54 -3.66
CA VAL A 357 -8.56 9.36 -2.21
C VAL A 357 -9.97 9.49 -1.65
N SER A 358 -10.77 10.48 -2.09
CA SER A 358 -12.18 10.61 -1.67
C SER A 358 -13.07 9.49 -2.22
N GLU A 359 -12.89 9.10 -3.49
CA GLU A 359 -13.71 8.04 -4.12
C GLU A 359 -13.55 6.67 -3.43
N TRP A 360 -12.39 6.35 -2.87
CA TRP A 360 -12.18 5.07 -2.18
C TRP A 360 -13.14 4.87 -1.00
N GLU A 361 -13.33 5.90 -0.17
CA GLU A 361 -14.33 5.83 0.91
C GLU A 361 -15.75 5.75 0.35
N LYS A 362 -16.09 6.57 -0.64
CA LYS A 362 -17.45 6.59 -1.20
C LYS A 362 -17.86 5.23 -1.77
N LEU A 363 -16.93 4.54 -2.43
CA LEU A 363 -17.18 3.25 -3.05
C LEU A 363 -17.19 2.12 -2.02
N ALA A 364 -16.15 2.05 -1.18
CA ALA A 364 -16.03 0.95 -0.22
C ALA A 364 -16.89 1.15 1.05
N GLN A 365 -17.34 2.37 1.35
CA GLN A 365 -17.98 2.73 2.62
C GLN A 365 -17.12 2.36 3.85
N LYS A 366 -15.79 2.40 3.67
CA LYS A 366 -14.76 2.05 4.63
C LYS A 366 -13.58 3.01 4.52
N PRO A 367 -12.78 3.19 5.58
CA PRO A 367 -11.51 3.90 5.47
C PRO A 367 -10.51 3.11 4.64
N PHE A 368 -9.42 3.76 4.26
CA PHE A 368 -8.29 3.11 3.60
C PHE A 368 -6.98 3.32 4.36
N ILE A 369 -6.01 2.45 4.06
CA ILE A 369 -4.62 2.55 4.51
C ILE A 369 -3.70 2.41 3.30
N VAL A 370 -2.73 3.31 3.16
CA VAL A 370 -1.71 3.18 2.11
C VAL A 370 -0.66 2.18 2.58
N THR A 371 -0.52 1.06 1.88
CA THR A 371 0.29 -0.06 2.36
C THR A 371 1.64 -0.18 1.72
N GLU A 372 1.89 0.51 0.61
CA GLU A 372 3.23 0.68 0.04
C GLU A 372 3.34 1.95 -0.77
N TRP A 373 4.47 2.62 -0.61
CA TRP A 373 4.91 3.78 -1.37
C TRP A 373 6.36 4.07 -0.97
N TYR A 374 7.18 4.54 -1.91
CA TYR A 374 8.54 5.02 -1.67
C TYR A 374 9.12 5.70 -2.90
N VAL A 375 10.26 6.39 -2.68
CA VAL A 375 11.21 6.80 -3.71
C VAL A 375 12.63 6.39 -3.31
N LYS A 376 13.51 6.28 -4.30
CA LYS A 376 14.90 5.83 -4.19
C LYS A 376 15.85 7.01 -4.35
N GLY A 377 16.89 7.10 -3.54
CA GLY A 377 17.94 8.11 -3.67
C GLY A 377 19.05 7.64 -4.60
N GLU A 378 19.39 8.43 -5.62
CA GLU A 378 20.50 8.17 -6.53
C GLU A 378 21.87 8.30 -5.83
N ASP A 379 21.93 9.02 -4.71
CA ASP A 379 23.09 9.15 -3.83
C ASP A 379 23.29 7.98 -2.86
N ALA A 380 22.48 6.92 -2.95
CA ALA A 380 22.64 5.72 -2.14
C ALA A 380 23.89 4.93 -2.58
N PRO A 381 24.86 4.68 -1.68
CA PRO A 381 26.11 4.02 -2.07
C PRO A 381 25.90 2.59 -2.58
N GLY A 382 26.41 2.32 -3.79
CA GLY A 382 26.46 0.97 -4.35
C GLY A 382 25.12 0.40 -4.83
N LEU A 383 24.12 1.25 -5.09
CA LEU A 383 22.81 0.84 -5.59
C LEU A 383 22.50 1.51 -6.93
N ALA A 384 22.22 0.71 -7.96
CA ALA A 384 21.84 1.22 -9.29
C ALA A 384 20.36 1.61 -9.37
N ASN A 385 19.55 1.25 -8.35
CA ASN A 385 18.13 1.60 -8.23
C ASN A 385 17.23 1.06 -9.35
N THR A 386 17.63 -0.05 -9.95
CA THR A 386 16.98 -0.68 -11.10
C THR A 386 15.69 -1.42 -10.74
N ALA A 387 15.54 -1.88 -9.48
CA ALA A 387 14.44 -2.76 -9.07
C ALA A 387 13.24 -2.03 -8.42
N GLY A 388 12.01 -2.45 -8.75
CA GLY A 388 10.77 -1.99 -8.09
C GLY A 388 10.25 -0.61 -8.50
N ALA A 389 8.97 -0.32 -8.18
CA ALA A 389 8.17 0.75 -8.81
C ALA A 389 8.43 2.18 -8.31
N GLY A 390 9.05 2.34 -7.14
CA GLY A 390 9.34 3.68 -6.59
C GLY A 390 10.23 4.51 -7.53
N TRP A 391 9.88 5.80 -7.67
CA TRP A 391 10.64 6.74 -8.50
C TRP A 391 12.04 6.96 -7.95
N VAL A 392 12.92 7.51 -8.78
CA VAL A 392 14.28 7.89 -8.36
C VAL A 392 14.36 9.40 -8.21
N VAL A 393 14.85 9.84 -7.05
CA VAL A 393 15.17 11.24 -6.73
C VAL A 393 16.69 11.38 -6.58
N ARG A 394 17.19 12.62 -6.64
CA ARG A 394 18.63 12.87 -6.61
C ARG A 394 19.28 12.51 -5.28
N THR A 395 18.61 12.82 -4.16
CA THR A 395 19.24 12.73 -2.83
C THR A 395 18.37 12.07 -1.77
N GLN A 396 19.00 11.58 -0.70
CA GLN A 396 18.33 11.13 0.52
C GLN A 396 17.47 12.23 1.14
N ALA A 397 17.89 13.50 1.06
CA ALA A 397 17.09 14.64 1.52
C ALA A 397 15.81 14.82 0.68
N ASP A 398 15.90 14.59 -0.63
CA ASP A 398 14.73 14.64 -1.52
C ASP A 398 13.75 13.49 -1.24
N ARG A 399 14.23 12.32 -0.82
CA ARG A 399 13.35 11.24 -0.31
C ARG A 399 12.55 11.72 0.91
N GLY A 400 13.20 12.47 1.81
CA GLY A 400 12.54 13.07 2.99
C GLY A 400 11.49 14.13 2.63
N LYS A 401 11.76 14.99 1.63
CA LYS A 401 10.77 15.95 1.10
C LYS A 401 9.58 15.23 0.45
N PHE A 402 9.83 14.18 -0.33
CA PHE A 402 8.78 13.34 -0.88
C PHE A 402 7.92 12.72 0.22
N TYR A 403 8.54 12.19 1.29
CA TYR A 403 7.80 11.64 2.43
C TYR A 403 6.82 12.64 3.02
N GLN A 404 7.27 13.88 3.27
CA GLN A 404 6.38 14.92 3.80
C GLN A 404 5.27 15.30 2.82
N ASN A 405 5.61 15.55 1.55
CA ASN A 405 4.63 15.91 0.53
C ASN A 405 3.51 14.88 0.42
N PHE A 406 3.88 13.60 0.37
CA PHE A 406 2.92 12.52 0.20
C PHE A 406 2.03 12.35 1.42
N THR A 407 2.61 12.31 2.62
CA THR A 407 1.86 12.10 3.88
C THR A 407 1.00 13.29 4.26
N LEU A 408 1.40 14.53 3.93
CA LEU A 408 0.51 15.69 4.05
C LEU A 408 -0.74 15.54 3.18
N GLY A 409 -0.60 15.07 1.93
CA GLY A 409 -1.76 14.77 1.08
C GLY A 409 -2.65 13.64 1.63
N LEU A 410 -2.07 12.65 2.34
CA LEU A 410 -2.85 11.62 3.03
C LEU A 410 -3.58 12.17 4.27
N LEU A 411 -2.94 13.04 5.04
CA LEU A 411 -3.51 13.64 6.25
C LEU A 411 -4.64 14.62 5.95
N GLU A 412 -4.59 15.29 4.80
CA GLU A 412 -5.71 16.10 4.29
C GLU A 412 -6.96 15.28 4.03
N SER A 413 -6.77 14.00 3.66
CA SER A 413 -7.89 13.11 3.50
C SER A 413 -8.46 12.73 4.86
N LYS A 414 -9.78 12.82 4.98
CA LYS A 414 -10.52 12.44 6.20
C LYS A 414 -10.73 10.93 6.31
N ASN A 415 -10.23 10.13 5.38
CA ASN A 415 -10.51 8.70 5.28
C ASN A 415 -9.27 7.79 5.27
N CYS A 416 -8.06 8.35 5.33
CA CYS A 416 -6.82 7.60 5.53
C CYS A 416 -6.56 7.33 7.02
N VAL A 417 -6.43 6.07 7.41
CA VAL A 417 -6.16 5.66 8.81
C VAL A 417 -4.69 5.29 9.06
N GLY A 418 -3.83 5.45 8.07
CA GLY A 418 -2.41 5.18 8.19
C GLY A 418 -1.67 5.03 6.87
N TRP A 419 -0.36 4.89 6.94
CA TRP A 419 0.50 4.64 5.80
C TRP A 419 1.74 3.82 6.15
N HIS A 420 2.14 2.93 5.24
CA HIS A 420 3.30 2.07 5.40
C HIS A 420 4.35 2.37 4.32
N TRP A 421 5.51 2.89 4.73
CA TRP A 421 6.65 3.10 3.84
C TRP A 421 7.23 1.74 3.42
N PHE A 422 7.46 1.52 2.13
CA PHE A 422 8.15 0.31 1.67
C PHE A 422 9.61 0.65 1.37
N LYS A 423 10.57 0.40 2.27
CA LYS A 423 10.52 -0.51 3.43
C LYS A 423 11.57 -0.21 4.51
N TYR A 424 11.74 -1.09 5.50
CA TYR A 424 12.72 -0.94 6.58
C TYR A 424 14.17 -0.90 6.07
N GLN A 425 14.63 -1.96 5.41
CA GLN A 425 16.00 -2.10 4.95
C GLN A 425 16.09 -2.05 3.42
N ASP A 426 17.19 -1.52 2.87
CA ASP A 426 17.46 -1.56 1.42
C ASP A 426 17.47 -2.98 0.85
N ASN A 427 17.46 -3.08 -0.47
CA ASN A 427 17.86 -4.33 -1.10
C ASN A 427 19.38 -4.51 -1.03
N ASP A 428 19.81 -5.76 -1.19
CA ASP A 428 21.22 -6.10 -1.22
C ASP A 428 21.53 -6.81 -2.55
N PRO A 429 22.26 -6.17 -3.47
CA PRO A 429 22.61 -6.76 -4.77
C PRO A 429 23.41 -8.07 -4.68
N THR A 430 23.99 -8.38 -3.51
CA THR A 430 24.70 -9.65 -3.27
C THR A 430 23.78 -10.83 -2.95
N LEU A 431 22.49 -10.59 -2.68
CA LEU A 431 21.53 -11.64 -2.35
C LEU A 431 21.18 -12.47 -3.59
N LYS A 432 21.68 -13.70 -3.63
CA LYS A 432 21.34 -14.67 -4.68
C LYS A 432 19.88 -15.10 -4.56
N GLY A 433 19.18 -15.19 -5.70
CA GLY A 433 17.78 -15.61 -5.75
C GLY A 433 16.80 -14.60 -5.14
N ALA A 434 17.21 -13.34 -4.95
CA ALA A 434 16.31 -12.28 -4.53
C ALA A 434 15.12 -12.20 -5.49
N GLU A 435 13.93 -11.95 -4.92
CA GLU A 435 12.73 -11.68 -5.70
C GLU A 435 13.01 -10.51 -6.68
N PRO A 436 12.58 -10.58 -7.96
CA PRO A 436 12.95 -9.61 -8.99
C PRO A 436 12.78 -8.13 -8.62
N SER A 437 11.75 -7.76 -7.86
CA SER A 437 11.57 -6.38 -7.43
C SER A 437 12.56 -5.96 -6.35
N ASN A 438 13.27 -6.89 -5.71
CA ASN A 438 14.07 -6.72 -4.50
C ASN A 438 15.58 -7.00 -4.68
N THR A 439 16.08 -6.89 -5.91
CA THR A 439 17.48 -7.16 -6.26
C THR A 439 18.41 -5.97 -5.97
N ASP A 440 18.13 -4.80 -6.55
CA ASP A 440 18.99 -3.61 -6.45
C ASP A 440 18.16 -2.32 -6.39
N ALA A 441 17.89 -1.85 -5.18
CA ALA A 441 17.20 -0.59 -4.94
C ALA A 441 17.34 -0.05 -3.50
N ASN A 442 17.42 1.27 -3.42
CA ASN A 442 17.40 2.06 -2.20
C ASN A 442 15.97 2.31 -1.69
N LYS A 443 15.35 1.25 -1.15
CA LYS A 443 13.97 1.29 -0.62
C LYS A 443 13.90 1.56 0.89
N GLY A 444 14.97 1.24 1.60
CA GLY A 444 15.10 1.23 3.05
C GLY A 444 15.15 2.61 3.70
N ILE A 445 14.72 2.67 4.95
CA ILE A 445 15.09 3.74 5.89
C ILE A 445 16.49 3.49 6.50
N VAL A 446 16.97 2.24 6.44
CA VAL A 446 18.36 1.85 6.70
C VAL A 446 18.95 1.14 5.48
N ASN A 447 20.27 1.21 5.32
CA ASN A 447 20.97 0.46 4.26
C ASN A 447 21.09 -1.05 4.61
N TRP A 448 21.71 -1.83 3.72
CA TRP A 448 21.91 -3.28 3.91
C TRP A 448 22.68 -3.66 5.20
N SER A 449 23.47 -2.74 5.76
CA SER A 449 24.26 -2.92 7.00
C SER A 449 23.68 -2.17 8.20
N PHE A 450 22.38 -1.87 8.18
CA PHE A 450 21.61 -1.23 9.26
C PHE A 450 21.99 0.24 9.58
N GLN A 451 22.77 0.89 8.71
CA GLN A 451 23.08 2.31 8.85
C GLN A 451 21.85 3.16 8.48
N PRO A 452 21.35 4.02 9.38
CA PRO A 452 20.18 4.85 9.11
C PRO A 452 20.46 5.97 8.12
N TYR A 453 19.55 6.19 7.18
CA TYR A 453 19.58 7.33 6.28
C TYR A 453 19.05 8.59 6.97
N GLN A 454 19.89 9.27 7.76
CA GLN A 454 19.49 10.47 8.51
C GLN A 454 18.82 11.56 7.66
N PRO A 455 19.28 11.90 6.44
CA PRO A 455 18.59 12.92 5.62
C PRO A 455 17.16 12.55 5.22
N LEU A 456 16.81 11.25 5.25
CA LEU A 456 15.44 10.76 5.08
C LEU A 456 14.68 10.73 6.42
N LEU A 457 15.30 10.19 7.46
CA LEU A 457 14.67 10.00 8.77
C LEU A 457 14.36 11.32 9.49
N LEU A 458 15.16 12.36 9.30
CA LEU A 458 14.93 13.67 9.93
C LEU A 458 13.57 14.28 9.51
N PRO A 459 13.25 14.44 8.21
CA PRO A 459 11.92 14.86 7.76
C PRO A 459 10.78 13.89 8.13
N MET A 460 11.03 12.57 8.11
CA MET A 460 10.05 11.59 8.57
C MET A 460 9.68 11.84 10.03
N ARG A 461 10.69 11.94 10.92
CA ARG A 461 10.50 12.19 12.34
C ARG A 461 9.74 13.47 12.62
N GLU A 462 10.10 14.55 11.94
CA GLU A 462 9.41 15.84 12.05
C GLU A 462 7.90 15.66 11.78
N LEU A 463 7.53 14.98 10.70
CA LEU A 463 6.13 14.77 10.37
C LEU A 463 5.42 13.80 11.28
N ASN A 464 6.06 12.67 11.57
CA ASN A 464 5.48 11.59 12.36
C ASN A 464 5.08 12.09 13.76
N GLN A 465 5.92 12.94 14.37
CA GLN A 465 5.63 13.54 15.67
C GLN A 465 4.47 14.55 15.64
N GLN A 466 4.11 15.05 14.45
CA GLN A 466 3.06 16.04 14.24
C GLN A 466 1.78 15.46 13.62
N MET A 467 1.74 14.19 13.22
CA MET A 467 0.65 13.62 12.41
C MET A 467 -0.76 13.86 12.97
N TYR A 468 -0.96 13.74 14.29
CA TYR A 468 -2.25 13.99 14.92
C TYR A 468 -2.67 15.46 14.88
N ARG A 469 -1.71 16.38 15.05
CA ARG A 469 -1.95 17.83 14.99
C ARG A 469 -2.13 18.31 13.54
N LEU A 470 -1.43 17.68 12.60
CA LEU A 470 -1.61 17.91 11.17
C LEU A 470 -3.01 17.47 10.72
N ALA A 471 -3.49 16.31 11.17
CA ALA A 471 -4.87 15.90 10.93
C ALA A 471 -5.88 16.94 11.48
N ASP A 472 -5.70 17.42 12.73
CA ASP A 472 -6.56 18.46 13.29
C ASP A 472 -6.45 19.81 12.54
N TYR A 473 -5.28 20.13 12.00
CA TYR A 473 -5.06 21.34 11.20
C TYR A 473 -5.83 21.28 9.90
N PHE A 474 -5.75 20.18 9.17
CA PHE A 474 -6.48 20.00 7.91
C PHE A 474 -7.99 19.84 8.12
N ASP A 475 -8.44 19.27 9.24
CA ASP A 475 -9.87 19.14 9.54
C ASP A 475 -10.58 20.47 9.75
N LYS A 476 -9.84 21.54 10.07
CA LYS A 476 -10.36 22.90 10.29
C LYS A 476 -10.42 23.75 9.02
N GLN A 477 -9.84 23.27 7.92
CA GLN A 477 -9.82 23.99 6.64
C GLN A 477 -11.11 23.82 5.86
#